data_AF-A0A355GP92-F1
#
_entry.id   AF-A0A355GP92-F1
#
_cell.length_a   1.000
_cell.length_b   1.000
_cell.length_c   1.000
_cell.angle_alpha   90.00
_cell.angle_beta   90.00
_cell.angle_gamma   90.00
#
_symmetry.space_group_name_H-M   'P 1'
#
loop_
_entity.id
_entity.type
_entity.pdbx_description
1 polymer ?
#
loop_
_entity_poly.entity_id
_entity_poly.type
_entity_poly.pdbx_seq_one_letter_code
_entity_poly.pdbx_strand_id
1 'polypeptide(L)'
;MWGKFVAGDNERIKRTLDLLGIGLYPIIEEEMKAVYKDEWIDRAKESFRNSPLTSQPEGDAIRWDAHSTLLILWDHWNSVFRNRLSPLERSFVGELRE
;
A
#
# COMPACT_ATOMS: atom_id res chain seq x y z
N MET A 1 -10.95 38.00 -8.38
CA MET A 1 -9.64 37.47 -7.94
C MET A 1 -9.91 36.20 -7.17
N TRP A 2 -9.58 35.05 -7.76
CA TRP A 2 -9.97 33.72 -7.30
C TRP A 2 -9.39 33.40 -5.93
N GLY A 3 -10.26 33.18 -4.94
CA GLY A 3 -9.87 32.70 -3.62
C GLY A 3 -9.39 31.27 -3.73
N LYS A 4 -8.11 31.03 -3.46
CA LYS A 4 -7.56 29.70 -3.24
C LYS A 4 -8.40 29.02 -2.15
N PHE A 5 -9.18 28.01 -2.49
CA PHE A 5 -9.67 27.06 -1.51
C PHE A 5 -8.46 26.37 -0.90
N VAL A 6 -8.05 26.84 0.28
CA VAL A 6 -7.10 26.09 1.12
C VAL A 6 -7.87 24.86 1.56
N ALA A 7 -7.57 23.71 0.95
CA ALA A 7 -8.07 22.43 1.43
C ALA A 7 -7.79 22.36 2.94
N GLY A 8 -8.83 22.09 3.74
CA GLY A 8 -8.67 21.89 5.18
C GLY A 8 -7.70 20.74 5.46
N ASP A 9 -7.15 20.70 6.66
CA ASP A 9 -6.07 19.75 7.00
C ASP A 9 -6.46 18.29 6.73
N ASN A 10 -7.71 17.91 6.99
CA ASN A 10 -8.24 16.57 6.68
C ASN A 10 -8.17 16.22 5.18
N GLU A 11 -8.49 17.18 4.31
CA GLU A 11 -8.46 16.95 2.85
C GLU A 11 -7.02 16.84 2.35
N ARG A 12 -6.08 17.60 2.95
CA ARG A 12 -4.65 17.47 2.66
C ARG A 12 -4.11 16.10 3.07
N ILE A 13 -4.48 15.63 4.26
CA ILE A 13 -4.10 14.31 4.77
C ILE A 13 -4.66 13.22 3.86
N LYS A 14 -5.97 13.27 3.57
CA LYS A 14 -6.63 12.30 2.69
C LYS A 14 -5.96 12.25 1.31
N ARG A 15 -5.73 13.42 0.70
CA ARG A 15 -5.07 13.49 -0.61
C ARG A 15 -3.65 12.92 -0.58
N THR A 16 -2.92 13.10 0.52
CA THR A 16 -1.58 12.54 0.69
C THR A 16 -1.62 11.01 0.76
N LEU A 17 -2.56 10.46 1.53
CA LEU A 17 -2.76 9.00 1.63
C LEU A 17 -3.20 8.39 0.29
N ASP A 18 -4.09 9.07 -0.45
CA ASP A 18 -4.50 8.63 -1.79
C ASP A 18 -3.30 8.59 -2.74
N LEU A 19 -2.46 9.63 -2.75
CA LEU A 19 -1.26 9.69 -3.57
C LEU A 19 -0.23 8.63 -3.18
N LEU A 20 -0.08 8.33 -1.89
CA LEU A 20 0.80 7.27 -1.41
C LEU A 20 0.36 5.91 -1.94
N GLY A 21 -0.92 5.55 -1.80
CA GLY A 21 -1.46 4.30 -2.33
C GLY A 21 -1.29 4.18 -3.84
N ILE A 22 -1.64 5.23 -4.59
CA ILE A 22 -1.48 5.29 -6.05
C ILE A 22 -0.01 5.15 -6.45
N GLY A 23 0.91 5.78 -5.73
CA GLY A 23 2.34 5.76 -6.03
C GLY A 23 3.01 4.42 -5.75
N LEU A 24 2.56 3.69 -4.72
CA LEU A 24 3.13 2.40 -4.33
C LEU A 24 2.57 1.22 -5.13
N TYR A 25 1.32 1.31 -5.61
CA TYR A 25 0.66 0.22 -6.32
C TYR A 25 1.48 -0.35 -7.51
N PRO A 26 2.04 0.47 -8.43
CA PRO A 26 2.78 -0.07 -9.57
C PRO A 26 4.03 -0.88 -9.19
N ILE A 27 4.70 -0.50 -8.09
CA ILE A 27 5.87 -1.23 -7.57
C ILE A 27 5.43 -2.59 -7.04
N ILE A 28 4.32 -2.63 -6.31
CA ILE A 28 3.76 -3.87 -5.76
C ILE A 28 3.32 -4.79 -6.92
N GLU A 29 2.56 -4.27 -7.87
CA GLU A 29 2.06 -5.04 -9.01
C GLU A 29 3.20 -5.66 -9.82
N GLU A 30 4.23 -4.87 -10.16
CA GLU A 30 5.37 -5.33 -10.96
C GLU A 30 6.16 -6.44 -10.25
N GLU A 31 6.56 -6.20 -9.00
CA GLU A 31 7.41 -7.14 -8.25
C GLU A 31 6.66 -8.40 -7.84
N MET A 32 5.41 -8.26 -7.37
CA MET A 32 4.60 -9.40 -6.98
C MET A 32 4.27 -10.28 -8.20
N LYS A 33 3.97 -9.68 -9.37
CA LYS A 33 3.82 -10.45 -10.62
C LYS A 33 5.13 -11.10 -11.05
N ALA A 34 6.27 -10.44 -10.87
CA ALA A 34 7.56 -11.01 -11.22
C ALA A 34 7.86 -12.29 -10.40
N VAL A 35 7.55 -12.28 -9.10
CA VAL A 35 7.82 -13.39 -8.17
C VAL A 35 6.72 -14.46 -8.19
N TYR A 36 5.46 -14.07 -8.10
CA TYR A 36 4.32 -14.98 -7.88
C TYR A 36 3.47 -15.25 -9.13
N LYS A 37 3.75 -14.61 -10.27
CA LYS A 37 3.03 -14.80 -11.54
C LYS A 37 1.52 -14.59 -11.36
N ASP A 38 0.69 -15.52 -11.83
CA ASP A 38 -0.77 -15.39 -11.81
C ASP A 38 -1.35 -15.42 -10.39
N GLU A 39 -0.63 -15.96 -9.41
CA GLU A 39 -1.06 -16.05 -8.00
C GLU A 39 -0.80 -14.75 -7.20
N TRP A 40 -0.26 -13.70 -7.82
CA TRP A 40 0.23 -12.52 -7.11
C TRP A 40 -0.86 -11.79 -6.29
N ILE A 41 -2.10 -11.76 -6.80
CA ILE A 41 -3.25 -11.19 -6.07
C ILE A 41 -3.57 -12.02 -4.84
N ASP A 42 -3.59 -13.35 -4.95
CA ASP A 42 -3.89 -14.22 -3.82
C ASP A 42 -2.82 -14.13 -2.75
N ARG A 43 -1.55 -13.99 -3.15
CA ARG A 43 -0.44 -13.70 -2.23
C ARG A 43 -0.57 -12.34 -1.55
N ALA A 44 -0.95 -11.29 -2.29
CA ALA A 44 -1.23 -9.98 -1.71
C ALA A 44 -2.39 -10.01 -0.71
N LYS A 45 -3.42 -10.84 -0.95
CA LYS A 45 -4.55 -11.00 -0.03
C LYS A 45 -4.16 -11.61 1.32
N GLU A 46 -3.06 -12.36 1.37
CA GLU A 46 -2.60 -13.02 2.59
C GLU A 46 -2.24 -12.03 3.70
N SER A 47 -1.79 -10.83 3.32
CA SER A 47 -1.43 -9.76 4.24
C SER A 47 -2.60 -9.27 5.10
N PHE A 48 -3.85 -9.51 4.68
CA PHE A 48 -5.04 -9.03 5.39
C PHE A 48 -5.63 -10.05 6.38
N ARG A 49 -5.19 -11.31 6.36
CA ARG A 49 -5.87 -12.41 7.10
C ARG A 49 -5.89 -12.24 8.62
N ASN A 50 -4.97 -11.43 9.17
CA ASN A 50 -4.85 -11.21 10.61
C ASN A 50 -5.05 -9.74 11.01
N SER A 51 -5.44 -8.86 10.10
CA SER A 51 -5.55 -7.42 10.41
C SER A 51 -6.95 -7.09 10.95
N PRO A 52 -7.08 -6.64 12.21
CA PRO A 52 -8.37 -6.26 12.82
C PRO A 52 -9.02 -5.04 12.15
N LEU A 53 -8.24 -4.28 11.38
CA LEU A 53 -8.62 -2.99 10.77
C LEU A 53 -9.13 -3.12 9.33
N THR A 54 -8.93 -4.27 8.71
CA THR A 54 -9.44 -4.55 7.37
C THR A 54 -10.61 -5.52 7.47
N SER A 55 -11.78 -4.99 7.79
CA SER A 55 -12.99 -5.49 7.14
C SER A 55 -12.71 -5.35 5.64
N GLN A 56 -12.38 -6.46 4.96
CA GLN A 56 -12.35 -6.44 3.50
C GLN A 56 -13.66 -5.77 3.04
N PRO A 57 -13.62 -4.81 2.10
CA PRO A 57 -14.84 -4.36 1.45
C PRO A 57 -15.61 -5.60 0.99
N GLU A 58 -16.93 -5.62 1.12
CA GLU A 58 -17.75 -6.75 0.68
C GLU A 58 -17.33 -7.20 -0.74
N GLY A 59 -16.62 -8.34 -0.84
CA GLY A 59 -16.10 -8.90 -2.08
C GLY A 59 -14.61 -9.29 -2.06
N ASP A 60 -14.21 -10.11 -3.05
CA ASP A 60 -12.86 -10.69 -3.20
C ASP A 60 -11.77 -9.69 -3.67
N ALA A 61 -12.01 -8.37 -3.64
CA ALA A 61 -11.13 -7.38 -4.27
C ALA A 61 -10.32 -6.56 -3.25
N ILE A 62 -9.01 -6.44 -3.46
CA ILE A 62 -8.12 -5.58 -2.66
C ILE A 62 -8.44 -4.11 -2.97
N ARG A 63 -8.66 -3.30 -1.94
CA ARG A 63 -8.64 -1.83 -2.06
C ARG A 63 -7.20 -1.34 -2.00
N TRP A 64 -6.68 -0.83 -3.12
CA TRP A 64 -5.30 -0.34 -3.25
C TRP A 64 -5.11 1.07 -2.68
N ASP A 65 -5.37 1.24 -1.38
CA ASP A 65 -5.10 2.48 -0.64
C ASP A 65 -3.73 2.44 0.06
N ALA A 66 -3.36 3.54 0.73
CA ALA A 66 -2.11 3.62 1.50
C ALA A 66 -1.95 2.47 2.51
N HIS A 67 -3.00 2.15 3.27
CA HIS A 67 -2.93 1.13 4.31
C HIS A 67 -2.64 -0.25 3.70
N SER A 68 -3.40 -0.66 2.69
CA SER A 68 -3.23 -1.95 2.03
C SER A 68 -1.87 -2.07 1.35
N THR A 69 -1.43 -1.01 0.68
CA THR A 69 -0.13 -1.02 -0.02
C THR A 69 1.05 -1.10 0.95
N LEU A 70 1.00 -0.36 2.07
CA LEU A 70 2.01 -0.45 3.13
C LEU A 70 2.04 -1.84 3.80
N LEU A 71 0.87 -2.44 4.05
CA LEU A 71 0.78 -3.77 4.65
C LEU A 71 1.38 -4.85 3.74
N ILE A 72 1.06 -4.81 2.45
CA ILE A 72 1.63 -5.76 1.46
C ILE A 72 3.15 -5.58 1.34
N LEU A 73 3.64 -4.33 1.28
CA LEU A 73 5.08 -4.04 1.25
C LEU A 73 5.80 -4.62 2.47
N TRP A 74 5.19 -4.47 3.65
CA TRP A 74 5.77 -4.99 4.88
C TRP A 74 5.83 -6.51 4.89
N ASP A 75 4.70 -7.18 4.65
CA ASP A 75 4.59 -8.64 4.78
C ASP A 75 5.43 -9.38 3.73
N HIS A 76 5.52 -8.84 2.52
CA HIS A 76 6.31 -9.43 1.43
C HIS A 76 7.71 -8.81 1.29
N TRP A 77 8.18 -8.03 2.27
CA TRP A 77 9.48 -7.36 2.17
C TRP A 77 10.62 -8.33 1.82
N ASN A 78 10.75 -9.41 2.60
CA ASN A 78 11.88 -10.33 2.46
C ASN A 78 11.75 -11.22 1.21
N SER A 79 10.54 -11.58 0.82
CA SER A 79 10.30 -12.49 -0.30
C SER A 79 10.28 -11.79 -1.65
N VAL A 80 9.91 -10.50 -1.70
CA VAL A 80 9.65 -9.77 -2.94
C VAL A 80 10.51 -8.50 -3.02
N PHE A 81 10.42 -7.61 -2.04
CA PHE A 81 10.93 -6.24 -2.21
C PHE A 81 12.39 -6.03 -1.82
N ARG A 82 13.02 -6.93 -1.06
CA ARG A 82 14.36 -6.73 -0.47
C ARG A 82 15.50 -6.49 -1.47
N ASN A 83 15.31 -6.88 -2.73
CA ASN A 83 16.30 -6.72 -3.79
C ASN A 83 16.04 -5.48 -4.66
N ARG A 84 14.85 -4.87 -4.57
CA ARG A 84 14.46 -3.66 -5.29
C ARG A 84 14.51 -2.41 -4.40
N LEU A 85 14.05 -2.54 -3.15
CA LEU A 85 13.98 -1.44 -2.18
C LEU A 85 15.09 -1.59 -1.14
N SER A 86 15.60 -0.47 -0.65
CA SER A 86 16.68 -0.44 0.34
C SER A 86 16.14 -0.50 1.78
N PRO A 87 17.02 -0.69 2.78
CA PRO A 87 16.62 -0.61 4.18
C PRO A 87 15.97 0.72 4.59
N LEU A 88 16.26 1.82 3.88
CA LEU A 88 15.65 3.12 4.16
C LEU A 88 14.14 3.12 3.86
N GLU A 89 13.73 2.62 2.69
CA GLU A 89 12.31 2.49 2.37
C GLU A 89 11.61 1.52 3.33
N ARG A 90 12.32 0.49 3.84
CA ARG A 90 11.77 -0.40 4.88
C ARG A 90 11.42 0.37 6.14
N SER A 91 12.30 1.27 6.57
CA SER A 91 12.06 2.12 7.75
C SER A 91 10.82 2.96 7.55
N PHE A 92 10.70 3.65 6.41
CA PHE A 92 9.52 4.47 6.10
C PHE A 92 8.23 3.66 6.04
N VAL A 93 8.24 2.47 5.45
CA VAL A 93 7.05 1.59 5.42
C VAL A 93 6.63 1.20 6.84
N GLY A 94 7.60 0.89 7.72
CA GLY A 94 7.32 0.61 9.12
C GLY A 94 6.72 1.82 9.82
N GLU A 95 7.37 2.98 9.75
CA GLU A 95 6.94 4.22 10.40
C GLU A 95 5.55 4.70 9.95
N LEU A 96 5.18 4.51 8.68
CA LEU A 96 3.88 4.94 8.15
C LEU A 96 2.73 3.97 8.46
N ARG A 97 3.06 2.74 8.86
CA ARG A 97 2.07 1.68 9.12
C ARG A 97 1.69 1.59 10.60
N GLU A 98 2.63 1.85 11.50
CA GLU A 98 2.39 1.94 12.95
C GLU A 98 1.50 3.15 13.30
#